data_AF-A0A7D5MIX0-F1
#
_entry.id   AF-A0A7D5MIX0-F1
#
_cell.length_a   1.000
_cell.length_b   1.000
_cell.length_c   1.000
_cell.angle_alpha   90.00
_cell.angle_beta   90.00
_cell.angle_gamma   90.00
#
_symmetry.space_group_name_H-M   'P 1'
#
loop_
_entity.id
_entity.type
_entity.pdbx_description
1 polymer ?
#
loop_
_entity_poly.entity_id
_entity_poly.type
_entity_poly.pdbx_seq_one_letter_code
_entity_poly.pdbx_strand_id
1 'polypeptide(L)' 'MPLKYIWEMPMANKIIGYVHGVLFILYIITVWLIAEKREWSTRVRVISLVASLIPFGAFWADRRIFARKVDSGK' A
#
# COMPACT_ATOMS: atom_id res chain seq x y z
N MET A 1 -12.73 -9.41 8.56
CA MET A 1 -14.16 -9.72 8.75
C MET A 1 -14.47 -11.20 9.02
N PRO A 2 -13.70 -12.22 8.59
CA PRO A 2 -13.96 -13.61 9.01
C PRO A 2 -13.99 -13.75 10.53
N LEU A 3 -13.04 -13.14 11.24
CA LEU A 3 -12.97 -13.13 12.71
C LEU A 3 -14.18 -12.53 13.45
N LYS A 4 -14.87 -11.57 12.84
CA LYS A 4 -16.03 -10.92 13.46
C LYS A 4 -17.26 -11.84 13.48
N TYR A 5 -17.46 -12.61 12.41
CA TYR A 5 -18.68 -13.39 12.20
C TYR A 5 -18.50 -14.88 12.46
N ILE A 6 -17.28 -15.42 12.29
CA ILE A 6 -16.97 -16.85 12.47
C ILE A 6 -16.50 -17.13 13.91
N TRP A 7 -15.76 -16.19 14.51
CA TRP A 7 -15.16 -16.36 15.83
C TRP A 7 -15.72 -15.42 16.90
N GLU A 8 -16.77 -14.64 16.58
CA GLU A 8 -17.41 -13.68 17.51
C GLU A 8 -16.41 -12.76 18.26
N MET A 9 -15.28 -12.41 17.62
CA MET A 9 -14.26 -11.53 18.20
C MET A 9 -14.30 -10.13 17.55
N PRO A 10 -15.31 -9.29 17.88
CA PRO A 10 -15.47 -7.98 17.26
C PRO A 10 -14.31 -7.02 17.60
N MET A 11 -13.67 -7.20 18.76
CA MET A 11 -12.61 -6.32 19.22
C MET A 11 -11.31 -6.50 18.43
N ALA A 12 -10.89 -7.75 18.15
CA ALA A 12 -9.72 -8.04 17.33
C ALA A 12 -9.83 -7.43 15.93
N ASN A 13 -11.03 -7.53 15.33
CA ASN A 13 -11.31 -7.04 14.00
C ASN A 13 -11.30 -5.48 13.95
N LYS A 14 -11.64 -4.81 15.06
CA LYS A 14 -11.55 -3.35 15.22
C LYS A 14 -10.10 -2.88 15.35
N ILE A 15 -9.28 -3.57 16.15
CA ILE A 15 -7.85 -3.26 16.32
C ILE A 15 -7.12 -3.42 14.99
N ILE A 16 -7.33 -4.54 14.28
CA ILE A 16 -6.72 -4.78 12.96
C ILE A 16 -7.17 -3.71 11.95
N GLY A 17 -8.44 -3.30 11.99
CA GLY A 17 -8.95 -2.21 11.16
C GLY A 17 -8.22 -0.87 11.41
N TYR A 18 -7.99 -0.51 12.67
CA TYR A 18 -7.22 0.69 13.01
C TYR A 18 -5.76 0.60 12.57
N VAL A 19 -5.09 -0.52 12.85
CA VAL A 19 -3.70 -0.74 12.44
C VAL A 19 -3.59 -0.65 10.91
N HIS A 20 -4.50 -1.27 10.18
CA HIS A 20 -4.51 -1.22 8.72
C HIS A 20 -4.74 0.19 8.19
N GLY A 21 -5.68 0.95 8.78
CA GLY A 21 -5.93 2.34 8.42
C GLY A 21 -4.70 3.23 8.60
N VAL A 22 -3.98 3.08 9.71
CA VAL A 22 -2.72 3.81 9.95
C VAL A 22 -1.66 3.42 8.90
N LEU A 23 -1.47 2.12 8.66
CA LEU A 23 -0.51 1.64 7.65
C LEU A 23 -0.85 2.14 6.24
N PHE A 24 -2.14 2.25 5.90
CA PHE A 24 -2.61 2.76 4.62
C PHE A 24 -2.26 4.25 4.44
N ILE A 25 -2.48 5.07 5.47
CA ILE A 25 -2.09 6.50 5.43
C ILE A 25 -0.58 6.64 5.27
N LEU A 26 0.20 5.88 6.05
CA LEU A 26 1.66 5.87 5.93
C LEU A 26 2.11 5.49 4.53
N TYR A 27 1.49 4.46 3.93
CA TYR A 27 1.79 4.05 2.56
C TYR A 27 1.56 5.19 1.55
N ILE A 28 0.42 5.90 1.62
CA ILE A 28 0.13 7.03 0.73
C ILE A 28 1.22 8.11 0.84
N ILE A 29 1.59 8.47 2.07
CA ILE A 29 2.64 9.48 2.33
C ILE A 29 3.97 9.01 1.74
N THR A 30 4.36 7.75 1.97
CA THR A 30 5.61 7.20 1.44
C THR A 30 5.63 7.18 -0.09
N VAL A 31 4.53 6.76 -0.73
CA VAL A 31 4.41 6.78 -2.20
C VAL A 31 4.54 8.21 -2.72
N TRP A 32 3.89 9.18 -2.08
CA TRP A 32 3.99 10.59 -2.47
C TRP A 32 5.43 11.11 -2.37
N LEU A 33 6.10 10.88 -1.23
CA LEU A 33 7.48 11.33 -1.01
C LEU A 33 8.47 10.70 -2.00
N ILE A 34 8.35 9.39 -2.25
CA ILE A 34 9.23 8.69 -3.20
C ILE A 34 8.93 9.14 -4.63
N ALA A 35 7.65 9.32 -4.96
CA ALA A 35 7.26 9.74 -6.29
C ALA A 35 7.74 11.15 -6.62
N GLU A 36 7.85 12.02 -5.61
CA GLU A 36 8.48 13.34 -5.75
C GLU A 36 9.99 13.22 -5.90
N LYS A 37 10.66 12.49 -5.00
CA LYS A 37 12.12 12.29 -5.05
C LYS A 37 12.63 11.63 -6.32
N ARG A 38 11.82 10.76 -6.96
CA ARG A 38 12.19 10.02 -8.16
C ARG A 38 11.51 10.53 -9.44
N GLU A 39 10.87 11.71 -9.39
CA GLU A 39 10.17 12.32 -10.54
C GLU A 39 9.23 11.34 -11.26
N TRP A 40 8.49 10.54 -10.48
CA TRP A 40 7.60 9.55 -11.05
C TRP A 40 6.46 10.23 -11.81
N SER A 41 6.28 9.85 -13.07
CA SER A 41 5.12 10.27 -13.86
C SER A 41 3.80 10.01 -13.11
N THR A 42 2.82 10.89 -13.30
CA THR A 42 1.49 10.81 -12.67
C THR A 42 0.84 9.44 -12.85
N ARG A 43 1.10 8.76 -13.98
CA ARG A 43 0.62 7.40 -14.24
C ARG A 43 1.13 6.38 -13.21
N VAL A 44 2.41 6.43 -12.83
CA VAL A 44 3.00 5.52 -11.84
C VAL A 44 2.45 5.81 -10.44
N ARG A 45 2.26 7.09 -10.09
CA ARG A 45 1.63 7.51 -8.83
C ARG A 45 0.22 6.92 -8.68
N VAL A 46 -0.60 7.08 -9.73
CA VAL A 46 -1.98 6.56 -9.75
C VAL A 46 -2.01 5.04 -9.70
N ILE A 47 -1.15 4.34 -10.46
CA ILE A 47 -1.10 2.87 -10.42
C ILE A 47 -0.70 2.36 -9.04
N SER A 48 0.29 2.98 -8.37
CA SER A 48 0.69 2.59 -7.02
C SER A 48 -0.40 2.82 -5.98
N LEU A 49 -1.17 3.91 -6.09
CA LEU A 49 -2.32 4.16 -5.21
C LEU A 49 -3.47 3.19 -5.50
N VAL A 50 -3.79 2.92 -6.76
CA VAL A 50 -4.82 1.93 -7.13
C VAL A 50 -4.42 0.53 -6.66
N ALA A 51 -3.14 0.20 -6.74
CA ALA A 51 -2.63 -1.08 -6.26
C ALA A 51 -2.75 -1.25 -4.74
N SER A 52 -2.79 -0.18 -3.94
CA SER A 52 -2.99 -0.30 -2.49
C SER A 52 -4.43 -0.53 -2.07
N LEU A 53 -5.41 -0.26 -2.94
CA LEU A 53 -6.83 -0.62 -2.72
C LEU A 53 -7.08 -2.11 -2.90
N ILE A 54 -6.25 -2.79 -3.70
CA ILE A 54 -6.37 -4.22 -3.95
C ILE A 54 -5.54 -4.96 -2.89
N PRO A 55 -6.12 -5.93 -2.15
CA PRO A 55 -5.33 -6.77 -1.26
C PRO A 55 -4.20 -7.45 -2.05
N PHE A 56 -2.98 -7.39 -1.54
CA PHE A 56 -1.73 -7.80 -2.21
C PHE A 56 -1.27 -6.95 -3.40
N GLY A 57 -2.04 -5.97 -3.86
CA GLY A 57 -1.62 -5.10 -4.97
C GLY A 57 -0.41 -4.24 -4.63
N ALA A 58 -0.26 -3.81 -3.37
CA ALA A 58 0.95 -3.13 -2.90
C ALA A 58 2.22 -3.98 -3.05
N PHE A 59 2.15 -5.31 -2.82
CA PHE A 59 3.27 -6.23 -3.03
C PHE A 59 3.58 -6.43 -4.52
N TRP A 60 2.55 -6.44 -5.37
CA TRP A 60 2.74 -6.49 -6.83
C TRP A 60 3.38 -5.21 -7.36
N ALA A 61 2.91 -4.05 -6.89
CA ALA A 61 3.51 -2.75 -7.19
C ALA A 61 4.97 -2.71 -6.73
N ASP A 62 5.29 -3.30 -5.58
CA ASP A 62 6.67 -3.44 -5.12
C ASP A 62 7.54 -4.27 -6.05
N ARG A 63 7.04 -5.44 -6.46
CA ARG A 63 7.79 -6.29 -7.39
C ARG A 63 7.92 -5.76 -8.81
N ARG A 64 7.01 -4.89 -9.27
CA ARG A 64 6.96 -4.44 -10.68
C ARG A 64 7.43 -3.01 -10.87
N ILE A 65 7.21 -2.15 -9.89
CA ILE A 65 7.52 -0.71 -9.93
C ILE A 65 8.76 -0.42 -9.08
N PHE A 66 8.83 -0.93 -7.85
CA PHE A 66 9.99 -0.71 -6.98
C PHE A 66 11.18 -1.59 -7.43
N ALA A 67 11.01 -2.89 -7.68
CA ALA A 67 12.11 -3.78 -8.08
C ALA A 67 12.67 -3.50 -9.50
N ARG A 68 11.86 -2.91 -10.39
CA ARG A 68 12.26 -2.68 -11.79
C ARG A 68 12.94 -1.33 -12.04
N LYS A 69 12.93 -0.44 -11.04
CA LYS A 69 13.59 0.88 -11.09
C LYS A 69 14.76 1.01 -10.10
N VAL A 70 15.07 -0.02 -9.32
CA VAL A 70 16.29 -0.07 -8.50
C VAL A 70 17.56 -0.15 -9.37
N ASP A 71 17.45 -0.60 -10.63
CA ASP A 71 18.60 -0.76 -11.53
C ASP A 71 18.83 0.40 -12.53
N SER A 72 18.06 1.50 -12.46
CA SER A 72 18.40 2.70 -13.23
C SER A 72 19.06 3.71 -12.31
N GLY A 73 20.35 3.47 -12.07
CA GLY A 73 21.21 4.38 -11.32
C GLY A 73 21.16 5.80 -11.88
N LYS A 74 20.83 6.73 -11.01
CA LYS A 74 21.62 7.92 -10.68
C LYS A 74 21.45 8.18 -9.19
#